data_AF-A0A1X0NYW6-F1
#
_entry.id   AF-A0A1X0NYW6-F1
#
_cell.length_a   1.000
_cell.length_b   1.000
_cell.length_c   1.000
_cell.angle_alpha   90.00
_cell.angle_beta   90.00
_cell.angle_gamma   90.00
#
_symmetry.space_group_name_H-M   'P 1'
#
loop_
_entity.id
_entity.type
_entity.pdbx_description
1 polymer ?
#
loop_
_entity_poly.entity_id
_entity_poly.type
_entity_poly.pdbx_seq_one_letter_code
_entity_poly.pdbx_strand_id
1 'polypeptide(L)'
;MQPAQPNPQLAGMPQRDALVLAERLQLITYDGFMHCAQKCITHYGEDSIPYHPGEKACLDRCVSKVYNGLELAKTIKKDFETKVKQGEMPYQWMREAAAATGTG
;
A
#
# COMPACT_ATOMS: atom_id res chain seq x y z
N MET A 1 0.47 -8.31 32.32
CA MET A 1 1.06 -7.34 31.38
C MET A 1 2.22 -8.03 30.69
N GLN A 2 2.18 -8.17 29.37
CA GLN A 2 3.32 -8.72 28.62
C GLN A 2 4.46 -7.70 28.63
N PRO A 3 5.73 -8.11 28.84
CA PRO A 3 6.85 -7.20 28.77
C PRO A 3 6.98 -6.65 27.34
N ALA A 4 7.16 -5.33 27.22
CA ALA A 4 7.40 -4.68 25.94
C ALA A 4 8.67 -5.27 25.31
N GLN A 5 8.49 -6.05 24.25
CA GLN A 5 9.61 -6.55 23.47
C GLN A 5 10.35 -5.34 22.87
N PRO A 6 11.69 -5.30 22.91
CA PRO A 6 12.45 -4.25 22.26
C PRO A 6 12.15 -4.32 20.76
N ASN A 7 11.44 -3.32 20.27
CA ASN A 7 11.06 -3.20 18.87
C ASN A 7 12.37 -3.18 18.05
N PRO A 8 12.59 -4.09 17.08
CA PRO A 8 13.80 -4.11 16.28
C PRO A 8 13.84 -2.86 15.42
N GLN A 9 14.44 -1.80 15.97
CA GLN A 9 14.60 -0.53 15.28
C GLN A 9 15.68 -0.74 14.21
N LEU A 10 15.25 -0.72 12.94
CA LEU A 10 16.16 -0.77 11.80
C LEU A 10 17.18 0.37 11.93
N ALA A 11 18.47 0.03 11.95
CA ALA A 11 19.54 1.00 12.16
C ALA A 11 19.45 2.14 11.13
N GLY A 12 19.40 3.39 11.62
CA GLY A 12 19.31 4.59 10.78
C GLY A 12 17.90 4.97 10.33
N MET A 13 16.84 4.27 10.76
CA MET A 13 15.45 4.61 10.42
C MET A 13 14.69 5.17 11.64
N PRO A 14 14.01 6.32 11.51
CA PRO A 14 13.08 6.80 12.52
C PRO A 14 12.00 5.76 12.83
N GLN A 15 11.65 5.58 14.11
CA GLN A 15 10.67 4.56 14.54
C GLN A 15 9.31 4.68 13.82
N ARG A 16 8.89 5.91 13.54
CA ARG A 16 7.68 6.21 12.77
C ARG A 16 7.74 5.62 11.37
N ASP A 17 8.87 5.73 10.70
CA ASP A 17 9.04 5.25 9.33
C ASP A 17 9.06 3.72 9.30
N ALA A 18 9.67 3.08 10.31
CA ALA A 18 9.64 1.62 10.47
C ALA A 18 8.22 1.08 10.68
N LEU A 19 7.38 1.76 11.47
CA LEU A 19 5.97 1.40 11.65
C LEU A 19 5.17 1.55 10.35
N VAL A 20 5.34 2.67 9.65
CA VAL A 20 4.68 2.89 8.35
C VAL A 20 5.15 1.86 7.31
N LEU A 21 6.42 1.45 7.35
CA LEU A 21 6.94 0.41 6.46
C LEU A 21 6.35 -0.96 6.79
N ALA A 22 6.26 -1.30 8.08
CA ALA A 22 5.70 -2.56 8.56
C ALA A 22 4.20 -2.67 8.24
N GLU A 23 3.43 -1.59 8.46
CA GLU A 23 2.01 -1.51 8.10
C GLU A 23 1.81 -1.65 6.59
N ARG A 24 2.65 -0.98 5.78
CA ARG A 24 2.62 -1.16 4.32
C ARG A 24 2.93 -2.60 3.93
N LEU A 25 3.96 -3.21 4.52
CA LEU A 25 4.31 -4.59 4.22
C LEU A 25 3.15 -5.53 4.53
N GLN A 26 2.51 -5.36 5.69
CA GLN A 26 1.33 -6.12 6.11
C GLN A 26 0.16 -5.96 5.14
N LEU A 27 -0.15 -4.72 4.73
CA LEU A 27 -1.22 -4.43 3.77
C LEU A 27 -0.98 -5.10 2.41
N ILE A 28 0.28 -5.24 2.00
CA ILE A 28 0.65 -5.81 0.68
C ILE A 28 0.68 -7.32 0.73
N THR A 29 1.40 -7.89 1.69
CA THR A 29 1.69 -9.32 1.71
C THR A 29 0.54 -10.12 2.30
N TYR A 30 -0.11 -9.60 3.35
CA TYR A 30 -1.17 -10.30 4.03
C TYR A 30 -2.54 -9.84 3.53
N ASP A 31 -2.90 -8.57 3.69
CA ASP A 31 -4.26 -8.11 3.36
C ASP A 31 -4.53 -8.15 1.85
N GLY A 32 -3.55 -7.75 1.03
CA GLY A 32 -3.61 -7.85 -0.42
C GLY A 32 -3.77 -9.30 -0.91
N PHE A 33 -3.00 -10.22 -0.34
CA PHE A 33 -3.14 -11.65 -0.64
C PHE A 33 -4.50 -12.18 -0.18
N MET A 34 -4.94 -11.87 1.05
CA MET A 34 -6.21 -12.33 1.60
C MET A 34 -7.40 -11.79 0.79
N HIS A 35 -7.35 -10.53 0.35
CA HIS A 35 -8.35 -9.97 -0.57
C HIS A 35 -8.43 -10.78 -1.87
N CYS A 36 -7.28 -11.06 -2.48
CA CYS A 36 -7.23 -11.82 -3.71
C CYS A 36 -7.67 -13.27 -3.51
N ALA A 37 -7.30 -13.90 -2.39
CA ALA A 37 -7.72 -15.24 -2.03
C ALA A 37 -9.24 -15.34 -1.86
N GLN A 38 -9.85 -14.40 -1.12
CA GLN A 38 -11.31 -14.34 -0.94
C GLN A 38 -12.08 -14.12 -2.25
N LYS A 39 -11.47 -13.45 -3.22
CA LYS A 39 -12.11 -13.15 -4.52
C LYS A 39 -11.91 -14.26 -5.55
N CYS A 40 -10.77 -14.94 -5.52
CA CYS A 40 -10.36 -15.87 -6.57
C CYS A 40 -10.42 -17.34 -6.18
N ILE A 41 -10.39 -17.66 -4.88
CA ILE A 41 -10.50 -19.04 -4.40
C ILE A 41 -11.95 -19.27 -3.98
N THR A 42 -12.66 -20.06 -4.77
CA THR A 42 -14.08 -20.36 -4.56
C THR A 42 -14.35 -21.85 -4.40
N HIS A 43 -13.38 -22.70 -4.75
CA HIS A 43 -13.47 -24.16 -4.61
C HIS A 43 -12.72 -24.63 -3.36
N TYR A 44 -13.42 -25.41 -2.53
CA TYR A 44 -12.91 -25.96 -1.26
C TYR A 44 -13.26 -27.46 -1.18
N GLY A 45 -12.61 -28.29 -2.01
CA GLY A 45 -12.80 -29.74 -2.08
C GLY A 45 -11.52 -30.48 -2.56
N GLU A 46 -11.57 -31.81 -2.70
CA GLU A 46 -10.39 -32.60 -3.09
C GLU A 46 -9.83 -32.22 -4.48
N ASP A 47 -10.70 -31.78 -5.40
CA ASP A 47 -10.31 -31.29 -6.73
C ASP A 47 -9.70 -29.87 -6.72
N SER A 48 -9.58 -29.25 -5.54
CA SER A 48 -9.11 -27.87 -5.37
C SER A 48 -7.61 -27.78 -5.08
N ILE A 49 -6.90 -28.91 -5.03
CA ILE A 49 -5.47 -28.94 -4.66
C ILE A 49 -4.60 -29.03 -5.94
N PRO A 50 -3.66 -28.10 -6.20
CA PRO A 50 -3.39 -26.90 -5.41
C PRO A 50 -4.34 -25.73 -5.73
N TYR A 51 -5.01 -25.73 -6.89
CA TYR A 51 -6.04 -24.76 -7.29
C TYR A 51 -6.95 -25.37 -8.36
N HIS A 52 -8.23 -25.01 -8.38
CA HIS A 52 -9.13 -25.37 -9.48
C HIS A 52 -8.76 -24.59 -10.76
N PRO A 53 -9.01 -25.12 -11.99
CA PRO A 53 -8.72 -24.41 -13.23
C PRO A 53 -9.21 -22.96 -13.25
N GLY A 54 -8.28 -22.02 -13.42
CA GLY A 54 -8.58 -20.58 -13.50
C GLY A 54 -8.41 -19.80 -12.18
N GLU A 55 -8.49 -20.45 -11.02
CA GLU A 55 -8.37 -19.78 -9.72
C GLU A 55 -6.95 -19.25 -9.49
N LYS A 56 -5.94 -20.07 -9.79
CA LYS A 56 -4.54 -19.64 -9.73
C LYS A 56 -4.28 -18.43 -10.64
N ALA A 57 -4.82 -18.45 -11.86
CA ALA A 57 -4.65 -17.35 -12.80
C ALA A 57 -5.36 -16.07 -12.33
N CYS A 58 -6.53 -16.19 -11.69
CA CYS A 58 -7.21 -15.07 -11.03
C CYS A 58 -6.36 -14.51 -9.89
N LEU A 59 -5.89 -15.38 -8.99
CA LEU A 59 -5.09 -15.01 -7.83
C LEU A 59 -3.79 -14.30 -8.26
N ASP A 60 -3.04 -14.87 -9.21
CA ASP A 60 -1.80 -14.30 -9.74
C ASP A 60 -2.04 -12.90 -10.36
N ARG A 61 -3.11 -12.75 -11.16
CA ARG A 61 -3.48 -11.46 -11.76
C ARG A 61 -3.90 -10.44 -10.72
N CYS A 62 -4.64 -10.86 -9.69
CA CYS A 62 -5.08 -9.98 -8.61
C CYS A 62 -3.88 -9.49 -7.78
N VAL A 63 -2.99 -10.40 -7.35
CA VAL A 63 -1.78 -10.06 -6.59
C VAL A 63 -0.89 -9.12 -7.40
N SER A 64 -0.72 -9.39 -8.70
CA SER A 64 0.01 -8.50 -9.61
C SER A 64 -0.59 -7.09 -9.65
N LYS A 65 -1.93 -6.96 -9.72
CA LYS A 65 -2.61 -5.66 -9.69
C LYS A 65 -2.42 -4.93 -8.37
N VAL A 66 -2.50 -5.63 -7.24
CA VAL A 66 -2.29 -5.04 -5.91
C VAL A 66 -0.86 -4.49 -5.80
N TYR A 67 0.13 -5.29 -6.20
CA TYR A 67 1.53 -4.88 -6.18
C TYR A 67 1.79 -3.68 -7.11
N ASN A 68 1.33 -3.76 -8.36
CA ASN A 68 1.53 -2.67 -9.33
C ASN A 68 0.80 -1.39 -8.92
N GLY A 69 -0.41 -1.50 -8.36
CA GLY A 69 -1.18 -0.36 -7.85
C GLY A 69 -0.47 0.34 -6.70
N LEU A 70 0.18 -0.42 -5.82
CA LEU A 70 1.02 0.14 -4.76
C LEU A 70 2.25 0.87 -5.32
N GLU A 71 3.00 0.26 -6.23
CA GLU A 71 4.18 0.90 -6.81
C GLU A 71 3.82 2.20 -7.56
N LEU A 72 2.68 2.20 -8.25
CA LEU A 72 2.11 3.41 -8.83
C LEU A 72 1.78 4.46 -7.76
N ALA A 73 1.10 4.07 -6.67
CA ALA A 73 0.77 4.97 -5.57
C ALA A 73 2.03 5.58 -4.91
N LYS A 74 3.10 4.79 -4.73
CA LYS A 74 4.40 5.28 -4.24
C LYS A 74 5.00 6.33 -5.19
N THR A 75 4.94 6.06 -6.49
CA THR A 75 5.46 6.96 -7.53
C THR A 75 4.71 8.28 -7.54
N ILE A 76 3.37 8.23 -7.61
CA ILE A 76 2.51 9.41 -7.57
C ILE A 76 2.73 10.22 -6.30
N LYS A 77 2.87 9.55 -5.14
CA LYS A 77 3.15 10.22 -3.87
C LYS A 77 4.48 10.96 -3.91
N LYS A 78 5.54 10.32 -4.41
CA LYS A 78 6.87 10.93 -4.51
C LYS A 78 6.87 12.14 -5.46
N ASP A 79 6.20 12.01 -6.59
CA ASP A 79 6.03 13.11 -7.55
C ASP A 79 5.26 14.26 -6.92
N PHE A 80 4.19 13.96 -6.20
CA PHE A 80 3.42 14.94 -5.44
C PHE A 80 4.28 15.69 -4.41
N GLU A 81 5.01 14.96 -3.55
CA GLU A 81 5.90 15.54 -2.54
C GLU A 81 6.99 16.41 -3.18
N THR A 82 7.48 16.02 -4.36
CA THR A 82 8.50 16.78 -5.11
C THR A 82 7.92 18.10 -5.62
N LYS A 83 6.75 18.06 -6.25
CA LYS A 83 6.04 19.25 -6.74
C LYS A 83 5.73 20.22 -5.60
N VAL A 84 5.22 19.72 -4.48
CA VAL A 84 4.94 20.56 -3.29
C VAL A 84 6.22 21.20 -2.75
N LYS A 85 7.35 20.47 -2.67
CA LYS A 85 8.64 21.04 -2.26
C LYS A 85 9.15 22.13 -3.20
N GLN A 86 8.82 22.03 -4.48
CA GLN A 86 9.14 23.04 -5.49
C GLN A 86 8.20 24.25 -5.45
N GLY A 87 7.25 24.28 -4.52
CA GLY A 87 6.22 25.32 -4.43
C GLY A 87 5.10 25.16 -5.47
N GLU A 88 5.13 24.08 -6.25
CA GLU A 88 4.03 23.74 -7.14
C GLU A 88 2.85 23.22 -6.33
N MET A 89 1.66 23.76 -6.60
CA MET A 89 0.40 23.25 -6.05
C MET A 89 -0.28 22.43 -7.16
N PRO A 90 -0.08 21.10 -7.20
CA PRO A 90 -0.43 20.30 -8.36
C PRO A 90 -1.93 20.16 -8.57
N TYR A 91 -2.71 20.17 -7.49
CA TYR A 91 -4.16 20.05 -7.54
C TYR A 91 -4.85 21.41 -7.47
N GLN A 92 -5.97 21.52 -8.17
CA GLN A 92 -6.76 22.75 -8.25
C GLN A 92 -7.20 23.26 -6.87
N TRP A 93 -7.72 22.37 -6.02
CA TRP A 93 -8.14 22.74 -4.66
C TRP A 93 -6.98 23.25 -3.80
N MET A 94 -5.74 22.79 -4.03
CA MET A 94 -4.56 23.29 -3.29
C MET A 94 -4.19 24.70 -3.75
N ARG A 95 -4.28 24.97 -5.06
CA ARG A 95 -4.10 26.33 -5.60
C ARG A 95 -5.15 27.28 -5.06
N GLU A 96 -6.40 26.85 -5.03
CA GLU A 96 -7.53 27.62 -4.49
C GLU A 96 -7.37 27.90 -2.99
N ALA A 97 -6.97 26.89 -2.20
CA ALA A 97 -6.71 27.05 -0.77
C ALA A 97 -5.53 28.00 -0.48
N ALA A 98 -4.42 27.88 -1.22
CA ALA A 98 -3.25 28.75 -1.07
C ALA A 98 -3.58 30.21 -1.45
N ALA A 99 -4.36 30.41 -2.51
CA ALA A 99 -4.85 31.73 -2.93
C ALA A 99 -5.79 32.35 -1.90
N ALA A 100 -6.65 31.53 -1.26
CA ALA A 100 -7.56 31.99 -0.21
C ALA A 100 -6.83 32.43 1.09
N THR A 101 -5.65 31.89 1.37
CA THR A 101 -4.82 32.26 2.53
C THR A 101 -3.84 33.42 2.27
N GLY A 102 -3.72 33.90 1.03
CA GLY A 102 -2.73 34.92 0.62
C GLY A 102 -3.15 36.38 0.77
N THR A 103 -4.33 36.66 1.33
CA THR A 103 -4.80 38.02 1.67
C THR A 103 -4.75 38.23 3.18
N GLY A 104 -3.65 38.82 3.65
CA GLY A 104 -3.43 39.29 5.02
C GLY A 104 -2.14 40.06 5.12
#